data_AF-A0A964XPH3-F1
#
_entry.id   AF-A0A964XPH3-F1
#
_cell.length_a   1.000
_cell.length_b   1.000
_cell.length_c   1.000
_cell.angle_alpha   90.00
_cell.angle_beta   90.00
_cell.angle_gamma   90.00
#
_symmetry.space_group_name_H-M   'P 1'
#
loop_
_entity.id
_entity.type
_entity.pdbx_description
1 polymer ?
#
loop_
_entity_poly.entity_id
_entity_poly.type
_entity_poly.pdbx_seq_one_letter_code
_entity_poly.pdbx_strand_id
1 'polypeptide(L)' 'MKEIDGRNMRAFCCLCGTDIDKADDGAAAELRLIPLGEGNVVQRLYCHSGCLRSEVVADIPLWFED' A
#
# COMPACT_ATOMS: atom_id res chain seq x y z
N MET A 1 -22.90 -9.73 9.44
CA MET A 1 -21.93 -8.65 9.16
C MET A 1 -21.18 -8.38 10.46
N LYS A 2 -19.91 -8.80 10.55
CA LYS A 2 -19.09 -8.49 11.74
C LYS A 2 -18.32 -7.22 11.45
N GLU A 3 -18.59 -6.20 12.26
CA GLU A 3 -17.82 -4.97 12.33
C GLU A 3 -16.36 -5.32 12.60
N ILE A 4 -15.47 -4.85 11.72
CA ILE A 4 -14.03 -4.99 11.91
C ILE A 4 -13.61 -3.83 12.80
N ASP A 5 -13.58 -4.13 14.10
CA ASP A 5 -13.05 -3.30 15.18
C ASP A 5 -11.67 -2.73 14.76
N GLY A 6 -11.43 -1.45 15.07
CA GLY A 6 -10.29 -0.63 14.64
C GLY A 6 -8.93 -1.05 15.19
N ARG A 7 -8.60 -2.34 15.13
CA ARG A 7 -7.34 -2.95 15.53
C ARG A 7 -6.57 -3.34 14.29
N ASN A 8 -5.69 -2.44 13.86
CA ASN A 8 -4.42 -2.74 13.21
C ASN A 8 -4.42 -4.03 12.38
N MET A 9 -5.16 -4.04 11.26
CA MET A 9 -4.96 -5.06 10.24
C MET A 9 -3.51 -4.90 9.79
N ARG A 10 -2.64 -5.83 10.21
CA ARG A 10 -1.24 -5.87 9.76
C ARG A 10 -1.27 -5.86 8.24
N ALA A 11 -0.99 -4.70 7.67
CA ALA A 11 -0.92 -4.55 6.23
C ALA A 11 0.41 -5.20 5.85
N PHE A 12 0.40 -6.16 4.93
CA PHE A 12 1.66 -6.72 4.42
C PHE A 12 2.07 -5.95 3.18
N CYS A 13 3.38 -5.71 3.04
CA CYS A 13 3.93 -5.14 1.83
C CYS A 13 3.79 -6.14 0.69
N CYS A 14 3.05 -5.76 -0.35
CA CYS A 14 2.83 -6.63 -1.51
C CYS A 14 4.08 -6.90 -2.35
N LEU A 15 5.20 -6.23 -2.04
CA LEU A 15 6.48 -6.39 -2.74
C LEU A 15 7.44 -7.33 -1.97
N CYS A 16 7.63 -7.10 -0.66
CA CYS A 16 8.59 -7.86 0.15
C CYS A 16 7.93 -8.87 1.11
N GLY A 17 6.60 -8.89 1.21
CA GLY A 17 5.85 -9.80 2.07
C GLY A 17 5.97 -9.54 3.58
N THR A 18 6.66 -8.47 3.98
CA THR A 18 6.88 -8.13 5.40
C THR A 18 5.74 -7.26 5.93
N ASP A 19 5.52 -7.30 7.26
CA ASP A 19 4.59 -6.40 7.95
C ASP A 19 4.91 -4.94 7.62
N ILE A 20 3.85 -4.15 7.40
CA ILE A 20 3.91 -2.69 7.29
C ILE A 20 3.53 -2.12 8.64
N ASP A 21 4.50 -1.48 9.27
CA ASP A 21 4.24 -0.59 10.39
C ASP A 21 4.13 0.83 9.84
N LYS A 22 2.90 1.37 9.79
CA LYS A 22 2.69 2.72 9.26
C LYS A 22 3.42 3.81 10.04
N ALA A 23 3.76 3.57 11.31
CA ALA A 23 4.51 4.51 12.14
C ALA A 23 6.01 4.44 11.85
N ASP A 24 6.56 3.24 11.65
CA ASP A 24 8.00 3.04 11.40
C ASP A 24 8.37 3.15 9.91
N ASP A 25 7.50 2.73 8.98
CA ASP A 25 7.77 2.70 7.54
C ASP A 25 7.65 4.07 6.86
N GLY A 26 7.53 5.15 7.65
CA GLY A 26 7.56 6.53 7.17
C GLY A 26 6.44 6.90 6.21
N ALA A 27 5.37 6.08 6.19
CA ALA A 27 4.19 6.09 5.33
C ALA A 27 4.18 5.07 4.18
N ALA A 28 3.35 4.06 4.41
CA ALA A 28 2.97 3.07 3.42
C ALA A 28 2.23 3.73 2.23
N ALA A 29 2.50 3.24 1.02
CA ALA A 29 1.78 3.64 -0.17
C ALA A 29 0.58 2.71 -0.41
N GLU A 30 -0.57 3.28 -0.77
CA GLU A 30 -1.75 2.53 -1.25
C GLU A 30 -1.69 2.41 -2.78
N LEU A 31 -1.75 1.18 -3.29
CA LEU A 31 -1.87 0.89 -4.71
C LEU A 31 -3.30 0.45 -5.02
N ARG A 32 -3.89 1.02 -6.08
CA ARG A 32 -5.24 0.66 -6.55
C ARG A 32 -5.14 -0.10 -7.86
N LEU A 33 -5.45 -1.39 -7.82
CA LEU A 33 -5.48 -2.22 -9.02
C LEU A 33 -6.87 -2.15 -9.66
N ILE A 34 -6.90 -1.72 -10.92
CA ILE A 34 -8.09 -1.64 -11.76
C ILE A 34 -7.86 -2.58 -12.95
N PRO A 35 -8.76 -3.53 -13.23
CA PRO A 35 -8.64 -4.38 -14.41
C PRO A 35 -8.71 -3.52 -15.68
N LEU A 36 -7.91 -3.87 -16.67
CA LEU A 36 -7.93 -3.25 -17.99
C LEU A 36 -9.31 -3.46 -18.63
N GLY A 37 -10.24 -2.53 -18.44
CA GLY A 37 -11.56 -2.55 -19.08
C GLY A 37 -12.73 -2.13 -18.20
N GLU A 38 -12.62 -2.19 -16.87
CA GLU A 38 -13.69 -1.75 -15.97
C GLU A 38 -13.14 -0.78 -14.93
N GLY A 39 -13.70 0.42 -14.83
CA GLY A 39 -13.27 1.48 -13.90
C GLY A 39 -13.50 1.19 -12.41
N ASN A 40 -13.78 -0.07 -12.05
CA ASN A 40 -14.00 -0.50 -10.67
C ASN A 40 -12.69 -0.97 -10.06
N VAL A 41 -12.34 -0.42 -8.88
CA VAL A 41 -11.19 -0.90 -8.11
C VAL A 41 -11.52 -2.28 -7.56
N VAL A 42 -10.74 -3.29 -7.98
CA VAL A 42 -10.93 -4.68 -7.53
C VAL A 42 -10.16 -4.93 -6.24
N GLN A 43 -9.00 -4.30 -6.07
CA GLN A 43 -8.15 -4.55 -4.91
C GLN A 43 -7.33 -3.32 -4.51
N ARG A 44 -7.17 -3.15 -3.20
CA ARG A 44 -6.21 -2.21 -2.59
C ARG A 44 -5.05 -3.00 -2.03
N LEU A 45 -3.85 -2.61 -2.41
CA LEU A 45 -2.60 -3.18 -1.91
C LEU A 45 -1.82 -2.11 -1.15
N TYR A 46 -0.97 -2.55 -0.24
CA TYR A 46 -0.07 -1.68 0.50
C TYR A 46 1.37 -2.11 0.26
N CYS A 47 2.28 -1.15 0.23
CA CYS A 47 3.71 -1.42 0.14
C CYS A 47 4.53 -0.37 0.89
N HIS A 48 5.74 -0.76 1.27
CA HIS A 48 6.73 0.18 1.79
C HIS A 48 7.10 1.20 0.71
N SER A 49 7.22 2.46 1.10
CA SER A 49 7.73 3.55 0.25
C SER A 49 9.07 3.18 -0.40
N GLY A 50 9.99 2.63 0.39
CA GLY A 50 11.29 2.15 -0.09
C GLY A 50 11.20 1.00 -1.09
N CYS A 51 10.33 0.00 -0.83
CA CYS A 51 10.11 -1.09 -1.79
C CYS A 51 9.50 -0.58 -3.09
N LEU A 52 8.54 0.34 -3.02
CA LEU A 52 7.92 0.92 -4.22
C LEU A 52 8.95 1.68 -5.08
N ARG A 53 9.82 2.46 -4.45
CA ARG A 53 10.91 3.18 -5.13
C ARG A 53 11.93 2.25 -5.76
N SER A 54 12.25 1.13 -5.09
CA SER A 54 13.19 0.12 -5.59
C SER A 54 12.63 -0.62 -6.82
N GLU A 55 11.37 -1.02 -6.77
CA GLU A 55 10.78 -1.92 -7.77
C GLU A 55 10.11 -1.18 -8.94
N VAL A 56 9.67 0.07 -8.76
CA VAL A 56 8.91 0.82 -9.77
C VAL A 56 9.73 2.00 -10.34
N VAL A 57 9.98 3.03 -9.54
CA VAL A 57 10.84 4.17 -9.91
C VAL A 57 11.30 4.92 -8.66
N ALA A 58 12.60 5.22 -8.59
CA ALA A 58 13.23 5.77 -7.39
C ALA A 58 12.63 7.12 -6.93
N ASP A 59 12.25 7.96 -7.89
CA ASP A 59 11.74 9.32 -7.64
C ASP A 59 10.20 9.40 -7.72
N ILE A 60 9.48 8.29 -7.48
CA ILE A 60 8.02 8.34 -7.46
C ILE A 60 7.55 9.29 -6.35
N PRO A 61 6.69 10.28 -6.65
CA PRO A 61 6.10 11.12 -5.63
C PRO A 61 5.13 10.29 -4.81
N LEU A 62 5.30 10.26 -3.49
CA LEU A 62 4.39 9.56 -2.60
C LEU A 62 3.35 10.55 -2.08
N TRP A 63 2.10 10.09 -2.01
CA TRP A 63 0.93 10.93 -1.68
C TRP A 63 1.00 11.65 -0.32
N PHE A 64 1.92 11.25 0.56
CA PHE A 64 2.10 11.81 1.90
C PHE A 64 3.35 12.71 2.01
N GLU A 65 4.13 12.87 0.95
CA GLU A 65 5.35 13.70 0.93
C GLU A 65 5.09 15.17 0.55
N ASP A 66 3.81 15.58 0.46
CA ASP A 66 3.36 16.97 0.28
C ASP A 66 3.22 17.74 1.61
#